data_AF-A0A2S8FDT1-F1
#
_entry.id   AF-A0A2S8FDT1-F1
#
_cell.length_a   1.000
_cell.length_b   1.000
_cell.length_c   1.000
_cell.angle_alpha   90.00
_cell.angle_beta   90.00
_cell.angle_gamma   90.00
#
_symmetry.space_group_name_H-M   'P 1'
#
loop_
_entity.id
_entity.type
_entity.pdbx_description
1 polymer ?
#
loop_
_entity_poly.entity_id
_entity_poly.type
_entity_poly.pdbx_seq_one_letter_code
_entity_poly.pdbx_strand_id
1 'polypeptide(L)'
;MSSAEEEHEMEERPAENEPPVVVRRSGIAIAAGLAIAFALLDFFISIFWEWLSGPPNQPLWVGGSAGLFVVQISLVAFWTVLGPGRLVVRIPWALLAITLMFVTQQAGQATLPHFGPVERDRMVMAGILLFGWLAISLSLAAYRAISRRRLVWRDDTIESSTKFHLRHLIIGTTLVGVILALLNWSGYPIAEITRIDWQVIFVLGVAAFVNLTITLPAVVVAFRPAASQGVWQLGLAGFCGAVTLGQFILFCMVMGTPPDGGSAFLFLFAMNYAQCFGLVAALMLIRYGGYDLRVVDGVKQEAAQADPPERAVEADPWSSDD
;
A
#
# COMPACT_ATOMS: atom_id res chain seq x y z
N MET A 1 48.23 -40.01 30.68
CA MET A 1 46.92 -40.12 29.98
C MET A 1 45.99 -39.16 30.72
N SER A 2 46.25 -37.86 30.62
CA SER A 2 45.83 -36.89 29.58
C SER A 2 44.39 -36.42 29.81
N SER A 3 44.24 -35.48 30.75
CA SER A 3 43.02 -34.76 31.12
C SER A 3 43.25 -33.25 31.01
N ALA A 4 43.97 -32.81 29.96
CA ALA A 4 44.50 -31.45 29.84
C ALA A 4 44.23 -30.81 28.46
N GLU A 5 43.24 -31.30 27.70
CA GLU A 5 42.95 -30.81 26.34
C GLU A 5 41.49 -30.31 26.16
N GLU A 6 40.77 -29.97 27.23
CA GLU A 6 39.33 -29.61 27.14
C GLU A 6 39.01 -28.14 27.46
N GLU A 7 40.00 -27.26 27.62
CA GLU A 7 39.79 -25.89 28.16
C GLU A 7 40.04 -24.71 27.21
N HIS A 8 40.29 -24.92 25.91
CA HIS A 8 40.69 -23.80 25.03
C HIS A 8 40.07 -23.77 23.64
N GLU A 9 38.78 -24.06 23.54
CA GLU A 9 37.92 -23.52 22.47
C GLU A 9 36.80 -22.69 23.10
N MET A 10 37.17 -21.62 23.80
CA MET A 10 36.31 -20.45 23.92
C MET A 10 36.32 -19.78 22.53
N GLU A 11 35.59 -20.40 21.61
CA GLU A 11 35.28 -19.89 20.29
C GLU A 11 34.72 -18.48 20.49
N GLU A 12 35.54 -17.48 20.17
CA GLU A 12 35.19 -16.07 20.09
C GLU A 12 33.98 -15.98 19.17
N ARG A 13 32.77 -16.08 19.73
CA ARG A 13 31.54 -15.84 18.98
C ARG A 13 31.68 -14.43 18.44
N PRO A 14 31.81 -14.26 17.10
CA PRO A 14 31.99 -12.95 16.54
C PRO A 14 30.84 -12.09 17.03
N ALA A 15 31.19 -10.98 17.70
CA ALA A 15 30.24 -10.06 18.29
C ALA A 15 29.07 -9.88 17.33
N GLU A 16 27.89 -10.26 17.82
CA GLU A 16 26.63 -10.24 17.10
C GLU A 16 26.53 -8.89 16.37
N ASN A 17 26.76 -8.92 15.07
CA ASN A 17 26.94 -7.72 14.25
C ASN A 17 25.65 -6.92 14.32
N GLU A 18 25.62 -5.90 15.19
CA GLU A 18 24.54 -4.93 15.20
C GLU A 18 24.37 -4.42 13.75
N PRO A 19 23.15 -4.49 13.19
CA PRO A 19 22.94 -4.09 11.82
C PRO A 19 23.38 -2.62 11.65
N PRO A 20 24.08 -2.29 10.55
CA PRO A 20 24.68 -0.98 10.40
C PRO A 20 23.61 0.12 10.49
N VAL A 21 23.74 0.99 11.50
CA VAL A 21 22.85 2.13 11.83
C VAL A 21 22.47 2.97 10.60
N VAL A 22 23.30 2.97 9.56
CA VAL A 22 23.12 3.65 8.28
C VAL A 22 21.85 3.20 7.52
N VAL A 23 21.52 1.91 7.53
CA VAL A 23 20.39 1.36 6.74
C VAL A 23 19.03 1.80 7.32
N ARG A 24 18.94 1.95 8.64
CA ARG A 24 17.70 2.38 9.30
C ARG A 24 17.36 3.85 9.02
N ARG A 25 18.37 4.72 8.90
CA ARG A 25 18.17 6.16 8.62
C ARG A 25 17.65 6.41 7.20
N SER A 26 18.13 5.64 6.21
CA SER A 26 17.67 5.78 4.82
C SER A 26 16.20 5.39 4.66
N GLY A 27 15.74 4.32 5.32
CA GLY A 27 14.34 3.91 5.29
C GLY A 27 13.37 4.98 5.80
N ILE A 28 13.71 5.65 6.91
CA ILE A 28 12.89 6.74 7.47
C ILE A 28 12.86 7.94 6.51
N ALA A 29 14.00 8.32 5.94
CA ALA A 29 14.08 9.43 4.99
C ALA A 29 13.26 9.16 3.72
N ILE A 30 13.31 7.93 3.20
CA ILE A 30 12.51 7.51 2.02
C ILE A 30 11.02 7.56 2.34
N ALA A 31 10.60 7.02 3.50
CA ALA A 31 9.21 7.04 3.92
C ALA A 31 8.68 8.49 4.10
N ALA A 32 9.47 9.35 4.74
CA ALA A 32 9.14 10.77 4.90
C ALA A 32 9.06 11.50 3.56
N GLY A 33 10.03 11.26 2.66
CA GLY A 33 10.04 11.83 1.31
C GLY A 33 8.82 11.42 0.49
N LEU A 34 8.43 10.15 0.53
CA LEU A 34 7.21 9.65 -0.12
C LEU A 34 5.96 10.31 0.47
N ALA A 35 5.85 10.39 1.80
CA ALA A 35 4.71 11.02 2.46
C ALA A 35 4.56 12.50 2.09
N ILE A 36 5.67 13.25 2.04
CA ILE A 36 5.67 14.66 1.61
C ILE A 36 5.29 14.77 0.14
N ALA A 37 5.90 13.96 -0.73
CA ALA A 37 5.60 13.98 -2.17
C ALA A 37 4.11 13.68 -2.45
N PHE A 38 3.52 12.77 -1.69
CA PHE A 38 2.09 12.43 -1.77
C PHE A 38 1.19 13.53 -1.25
N ALA A 39 1.50 14.11 -0.08
CA ALA A 39 0.73 15.24 0.44
C ALA A 39 0.77 16.45 -0.52
N LEU A 40 1.93 16.72 -1.14
CA LEU A 40 2.05 17.76 -2.16
C LEU A 40 1.27 17.38 -3.43
N LEU A 41 1.37 16.13 -3.89
CA LEU A 41 0.61 15.66 -5.04
C LEU A 41 -0.90 15.82 -4.80
N ASP A 42 -1.44 15.39 -3.65
CA ASP A 42 -2.87 15.53 -3.33
C ASP A 42 -3.32 16.98 -3.25
N PHE A 43 -2.49 17.85 -2.67
CA PHE A 43 -2.80 19.28 -2.60
C PHE A 43 -2.83 19.91 -3.99
N PHE A 44 -1.81 19.65 -4.81
CA PHE A 44 -1.67 20.29 -6.11
C PHE A 44 -2.45 19.62 -7.23
N ILE A 45 -2.80 18.33 -7.14
CA ILE A 45 -3.52 17.62 -8.21
C ILE A 45 -4.87 18.27 -8.51
N SER A 46 -5.55 18.76 -7.48
CA SER A 46 -6.80 19.53 -7.63
C SER A 46 -6.60 20.82 -8.40
N ILE A 47 -5.50 21.53 -8.13
CA ILE A 47 -5.12 22.77 -8.82
C ILE A 47 -4.73 22.47 -10.27
N PHE A 48 -3.97 21.39 -10.48
CA PHE A 48 -3.52 20.97 -11.80
C PHE A 48 -4.67 20.47 -12.67
N TRP A 49 -5.59 19.68 -12.13
CA TRP A 49 -6.74 19.18 -12.90
C TRP A 49 -7.61 20.32 -13.42
N GLU A 50 -7.81 21.37 -12.62
CA GLU A 50 -8.53 22.56 -13.05
C GLU A 50 -7.76 23.37 -14.09
N TRP A 51 -6.46 23.56 -13.89
CA TRP A 51 -5.64 24.29 -14.86
C TRP A 51 -5.50 23.55 -16.19
N LEU A 52 -5.44 22.22 -16.15
CA LEU A 52 -5.27 21.34 -17.30
C LEU A 52 -6.59 21.02 -18.01
N SER A 53 -7.74 21.21 -17.38
CA SER A 53 -9.06 21.03 -17.99
C SER A 53 -9.48 22.22 -18.87
N GLY A 54 -8.85 23.40 -18.72
CA GLY A 54 -9.16 24.62 -19.46
C GLY A 54 -8.86 24.59 -20.97
N PRO A 55 -7.76 23.96 -21.46
CA PRO A 55 -7.52 23.71 -22.88
C PRO A 55 -7.79 22.24 -23.29
N PRO A 56 -8.36 21.95 -24.48
CA PRO A 56 -8.89 20.63 -24.83
C PRO A 56 -7.90 19.43 -24.96
N ASN A 57 -6.60 19.59 -24.71
CA ASN A 57 -5.59 18.69 -25.31
C ASN A 57 -4.51 18.14 -24.36
N GLN A 58 -4.77 17.94 -23.07
CA GLN A 58 -3.75 17.34 -22.18
C GLN A 58 -4.16 16.01 -21.52
N PRO A 59 -4.71 15.03 -22.28
CA PRO A 59 -5.13 13.74 -21.72
C PRO A 59 -3.97 12.99 -21.04
N LEU A 60 -2.74 13.17 -21.52
CA LEU A 60 -1.55 12.55 -20.93
C LEU A 60 -1.24 13.07 -19.52
N TRP A 61 -1.37 14.37 -19.28
CA TRP A 61 -1.06 14.96 -17.96
C TRP A 61 -2.14 14.67 -16.94
N VAL A 62 -3.41 14.80 -17.34
CA VAL A 62 -4.56 14.48 -16.47
C VAL A 62 -4.57 12.97 -16.17
N GLY A 63 -4.37 12.14 -17.20
CA GLY A 63 -4.26 10.69 -17.04
C GLY A 63 -3.08 10.31 -16.14
N GLY A 64 -1.89 10.84 -16.40
CA GLY A 64 -0.69 10.55 -15.62
C GLY A 64 -0.82 10.93 -14.15
N SER A 65 -1.37 12.11 -13.85
CA SER A 65 -1.63 12.55 -12.47
C SER A 65 -2.68 11.68 -11.77
N ALA A 66 -3.77 11.30 -12.46
CA ALA A 66 -4.75 10.34 -11.94
C ALA A 66 -4.11 8.98 -11.65
N GLY A 67 -3.23 8.50 -12.53
CA GLY A 67 -2.46 7.27 -12.32
C GLY A 67 -1.58 7.34 -11.06
N LEU A 68 -0.86 8.45 -10.85
CA LEU A 68 -0.05 8.68 -9.65
C LEU A 68 -0.91 8.80 -8.38
N PHE A 69 -2.11 9.35 -8.46
CA PHE A 69 -3.05 9.35 -7.35
C PHE A 69 -3.46 7.92 -6.97
N VAL A 70 -3.73 7.05 -7.95
CA VAL A 70 -4.01 5.63 -7.72
C VAL A 70 -2.81 4.91 -7.08
N VAL A 71 -1.57 5.26 -7.41
CA VAL A 71 -0.36 4.70 -6.76
C VAL A 71 -0.43 4.87 -5.24
N GLN A 72 -0.89 6.02 -4.75
CA GLN A 72 -0.99 6.28 -3.31
C GLN A 72 -1.97 5.32 -2.64
N ILE A 73 -3.16 5.14 -3.25
CA ILE A 73 -4.17 4.18 -2.78
C ILE A 73 -3.59 2.76 -2.79
N SER A 74 -2.88 2.38 -3.85
CA SER A 74 -2.22 1.08 -3.96
C SER A 74 -1.15 0.87 -2.88
N LEU A 75 -0.38 1.90 -2.52
CA LEU A 75 0.64 1.82 -1.47
C LEU A 75 0.04 1.73 -0.07
N VAL A 76 -1.04 2.48 0.21
CA VAL A 76 -1.78 2.37 1.46
C VAL A 76 -2.35 0.95 1.59
N ALA A 77 -2.97 0.41 0.54
CA ALA A 77 -3.47 -0.96 0.53
C ALA A 77 -2.34 -1.99 0.67
N PHE A 78 -1.20 -1.78 -0.02
CA PHE A 78 0.00 -2.59 0.09
C PHE A 78 0.51 -2.67 1.53
N TRP A 79 0.65 -1.53 2.20
CA TRP A 79 1.07 -1.51 3.60
C TRP A 79 0.01 -2.13 4.53
N THR A 80 -1.28 -1.83 4.28
CA THR A 80 -2.41 -2.39 5.05
C THR A 80 -2.34 -3.90 5.11
N VAL A 81 -2.07 -4.55 3.97
CA VAL A 81 -2.15 -6.01 3.86
C VAL A 81 -0.79 -6.67 4.00
N LEU A 82 0.24 -6.19 3.32
CA LEU A 82 1.55 -6.84 3.27
C LEU A 82 2.53 -6.27 4.29
N GLY A 83 2.30 -5.07 4.81
CA GLY A 83 3.16 -4.44 5.82
C GLY A 83 3.45 -5.28 7.08
N PRO A 84 4.48 -4.88 7.84
CA PRO A 84 4.80 -5.51 9.12
C PRO A 84 3.71 -5.24 10.16
N GLY A 85 3.60 -6.09 11.18
CA GLY A 85 2.67 -5.89 12.29
C GLY A 85 1.26 -6.48 12.11
N ARG A 86 0.44 -6.29 13.15
CA ARG A 86 -0.94 -6.79 13.23
C ARG A 86 -1.86 -6.00 12.29
N LEU A 87 -2.69 -6.72 11.54
CA LEU A 87 -3.66 -6.12 10.60
C LEU A 87 -4.63 -5.17 11.31
N VAL A 88 -5.07 -5.52 12.53
CA VAL A 88 -5.98 -4.71 13.35
C VAL A 88 -5.43 -3.32 13.66
N VAL A 89 -4.11 -3.16 13.78
CA VAL A 89 -3.49 -1.85 13.99
C VAL A 89 -3.39 -1.09 12.67
N ARG A 90 -3.08 -1.80 11.57
CA ARG A 90 -2.86 -1.19 10.26
C ARG A 90 -4.13 -0.63 9.63
N ILE A 91 -5.28 -1.28 9.81
CA ILE A 91 -6.55 -0.81 9.23
C ILE A 91 -6.88 0.63 9.67
N PRO A 92 -6.87 0.99 10.98
CA PRO A 92 -7.07 2.37 11.41
C PRO A 92 -6.08 3.37 10.80
N TRP A 93 -4.79 3.02 10.71
CA TRP A 93 -3.77 3.89 10.10
C TRP A 93 -3.99 4.07 8.60
N ALA A 94 -4.43 3.02 7.89
CA ALA A 94 -4.77 3.11 6.49
C ALA A 94 -5.99 4.00 6.25
N LEU A 95 -7.03 3.87 7.07
CA LEU A 95 -8.20 4.75 7.05
C LEU A 95 -7.83 6.21 7.33
N LEU A 96 -6.90 6.45 8.27
CA LEU A 96 -6.35 7.78 8.52
C LEU A 96 -5.63 8.32 7.28
N ALA A 97 -4.76 7.51 6.64
CA ALA A 97 -4.04 7.92 5.44
C ALA A 97 -5.01 8.31 4.32
N ILE A 98 -6.04 7.51 4.07
CA ILE A 98 -7.06 7.79 3.05
C ILE A 98 -7.85 9.05 3.38
N THR A 99 -8.20 9.25 4.66
CA THR A 99 -8.89 10.46 5.09
C THR A 99 -8.00 11.68 4.92
N LEU A 100 -6.70 11.55 5.21
CA LEU A 100 -5.74 12.62 5.03
C LEU A 100 -5.62 13.00 3.54
N MET A 101 -5.54 12.01 2.63
CA MET A 101 -5.55 12.24 1.18
C MET A 101 -6.80 13.02 0.73
N PHE A 102 -7.97 12.65 1.26
CA PHE A 102 -9.21 13.37 0.98
C PHE A 102 -9.15 14.83 1.47
N VAL A 103 -8.71 15.04 2.72
CA VAL A 103 -8.64 16.38 3.32
C VAL A 103 -7.61 17.27 2.63
N THR A 104 -6.42 16.76 2.30
CA THR A 104 -5.39 17.52 1.57
C THR A 104 -5.87 17.92 0.18
N GLN A 105 -6.57 17.02 -0.50
CA GLN A 105 -7.18 17.31 -1.80
C GLN A 105 -8.26 18.39 -1.72
N GLN A 106 -9.17 18.30 -0.73
CA GLN A 106 -10.20 19.31 -0.50
C GLN A 106 -9.60 20.67 -0.10
N ALA A 107 -8.52 20.67 0.69
CA ALA A 107 -7.79 21.89 1.03
C ALA A 107 -7.18 22.54 -0.24
N GLY A 108 -6.61 21.75 -1.14
CA GLY A 108 -6.13 22.22 -2.45
C GLY A 108 -7.24 22.85 -3.28
N GLN A 109 -8.40 22.20 -3.39
CA GLN A 109 -9.57 22.75 -4.09
C GLN A 109 -10.07 24.06 -3.47
N ALA A 110 -10.10 24.17 -2.14
CA ALA A 110 -10.57 25.37 -1.45
C ALA A 110 -9.71 26.62 -1.72
N THR A 111 -8.48 26.46 -2.23
CA THR A 111 -7.64 27.59 -2.65
C THR A 111 -8.06 28.21 -3.98
N LEU A 112 -8.99 27.58 -4.73
CA LEU A 112 -9.47 28.05 -6.03
C LEU A 112 -10.80 28.82 -5.86
N PRO A 113 -10.82 30.15 -6.03
CA PRO A 113 -11.96 31.00 -5.64
C PRO A 113 -13.22 30.85 -6.51
N HIS A 114 -13.16 30.18 -7.66
CA HIS A 114 -14.27 30.10 -8.62
C HIS A 114 -15.00 28.75 -8.63
N PHE A 115 -14.49 27.76 -7.89
CA PHE A 115 -14.97 26.38 -7.95
C PHE A 115 -15.19 25.85 -6.54
N GLY A 116 -16.31 26.27 -5.94
CA GLY A 116 -16.83 25.57 -4.77
C GLY A 116 -17.12 24.11 -5.15
N PRO A 117 -16.56 23.11 -4.45
CA PRO A 117 -16.76 21.73 -4.85
C PRO A 117 -18.25 21.39 -4.83
N VAL A 118 -18.75 20.82 -5.93
CA VAL A 118 -20.08 20.24 -5.95
C VAL A 118 -20.07 19.07 -4.96
N GLU A 119 -21.04 19.02 -4.06
CA GLU A 119 -21.13 18.00 -3.00
C GLU A 119 -21.04 16.56 -3.56
N ARG A 120 -21.59 16.37 -4.76
CA ARG A 120 -21.51 15.12 -5.53
C ARG A 120 -20.08 14.68 -5.84
N ASP A 121 -19.19 15.61 -6.20
CA ASP A 121 -17.81 15.26 -6.59
C ASP A 121 -17.00 14.86 -5.36
N ARG A 122 -17.27 15.48 -4.20
CA ARG A 122 -16.68 15.08 -2.91
C ARG A 122 -17.09 13.66 -2.53
N MET A 123 -18.37 13.32 -2.68
CA MET A 123 -18.86 11.95 -2.43
C MET A 123 -18.20 10.93 -3.33
N VAL A 124 -18.14 11.21 -4.64
CA VAL A 124 -17.55 10.30 -5.62
C VAL A 124 -16.07 10.08 -5.31
N MET A 125 -15.33 11.14 -4.99
CA MET A 125 -13.93 11.04 -4.61
C MET A 125 -13.73 10.20 -3.34
N ALA A 126 -14.51 10.45 -2.30
CA ALA A 126 -14.44 9.68 -1.07
C ALA A 126 -14.79 8.20 -1.28
N GLY A 127 -15.79 7.93 -2.12
CA GLY A 127 -16.14 6.59 -2.56
C GLY A 127 -14.99 5.90 -3.30
N ILE A 128 -14.38 6.58 -4.28
CA ILE A 128 -13.22 6.06 -5.02
C ILE A 128 -12.07 5.70 -4.07
N LEU A 129 -11.76 6.59 -3.12
CA LEU A 129 -10.72 6.39 -2.13
C LEU A 129 -11.00 5.16 -1.25
N LEU A 130 -12.20 5.08 -0.66
CA LEU A 130 -12.57 4.00 0.25
C LEU A 130 -12.71 2.66 -0.48
N PHE A 131 -13.51 2.60 -1.54
CA PHE A 131 -13.75 1.37 -2.29
C PHE A 131 -12.53 0.93 -3.09
N GLY A 132 -11.75 1.87 -3.63
CA GLY A 132 -10.47 1.59 -4.28
C GLY A 132 -9.49 0.94 -3.32
N TRP A 133 -9.31 1.51 -2.12
CA TRP A 133 -8.47 0.91 -1.08
C TRP A 133 -8.96 -0.48 -0.67
N LEU A 134 -10.27 -0.66 -0.44
CA LEU A 134 -10.85 -1.95 -0.06
C LEU A 134 -10.62 -3.01 -1.15
N ALA A 135 -10.88 -2.66 -2.42
CA ALA A 135 -10.71 -3.56 -3.54
C ALA A 135 -9.25 -4.04 -3.66
N ILE A 136 -8.29 -3.11 -3.65
CA ILE A 136 -6.86 -3.43 -3.72
C ILE A 136 -6.42 -4.25 -2.51
N SER A 137 -6.88 -3.88 -1.31
CA SER A 137 -6.57 -4.62 -0.09
C SER A 137 -7.08 -6.06 -0.16
N LEU A 138 -8.30 -6.29 -0.66
CA LEU A 138 -8.85 -7.64 -0.79
C LEU A 138 -8.05 -8.51 -1.77
N SER A 139 -7.65 -7.95 -2.90
CA SER A 139 -6.81 -8.66 -3.89
C SER A 139 -5.41 -8.99 -3.34
N LEU A 140 -4.78 -8.02 -2.67
CA LEU A 140 -3.51 -8.25 -1.99
C LEU A 140 -3.65 -9.25 -0.84
N ALA A 141 -4.81 -9.33 -0.19
CA ALA A 141 -5.08 -10.30 0.85
C ALA A 141 -5.20 -11.71 0.27
N ALA A 142 -5.87 -11.85 -0.88
CA ALA A 142 -5.89 -13.11 -1.64
C ALA A 142 -4.48 -13.51 -2.10
N TYR A 143 -3.70 -12.57 -2.65
CA TYR A 143 -2.30 -12.81 -2.99
C TYR A 143 -1.47 -13.24 -1.78
N ARG A 144 -1.63 -12.57 -0.63
CA ARG A 144 -0.97 -12.93 0.62
C ARG A 144 -1.38 -14.32 1.11
N ALA A 145 -2.65 -14.68 1.00
CA ALA A 145 -3.14 -15.99 1.39
C ALA A 145 -2.50 -17.11 0.53
N ILE A 146 -2.36 -16.88 -0.77
CA ILE A 146 -1.77 -17.84 -1.72
C ILE A 146 -0.24 -17.89 -1.58
N SER A 147 0.43 -16.74 -1.62
CA SER A 147 1.89 -16.65 -1.65
C SER A 147 2.55 -16.74 -0.28
N ARG A 148 1.77 -16.50 0.80
CA ARG A 148 2.25 -16.37 2.19
C ARG A 148 3.34 -15.32 2.39
N ARG A 149 3.47 -14.40 1.44
CA ARG A 149 4.48 -13.35 1.49
C ARG A 149 4.05 -12.18 2.36
N ARG A 150 5.00 -11.59 3.09
CA ARG A 150 4.83 -10.33 3.82
C ARG A 150 6.04 -9.45 3.62
N LEU A 151 5.81 -8.15 3.75
CA LEU A 151 6.85 -7.14 3.81
C LEU A 151 7.51 -7.24 5.19
N VAL A 152 8.80 -7.51 5.21
CA VAL A 152 9.61 -7.62 6.43
C VAL A 152 10.85 -6.77 6.25
N TRP A 153 11.34 -6.18 7.33
CA TRP A 153 12.66 -5.56 7.33
C TRP A 153 13.73 -6.65 7.15
N ARG A 154 14.77 -6.42 6.33
CA ARG A 154 15.75 -7.48 5.99
C ARG A 154 16.41 -8.14 7.21
N ASP A 155 16.55 -7.37 8.28
CA ASP A 155 17.31 -7.75 9.48
C ASP A 155 16.42 -8.04 10.71
N ASP A 156 15.08 -7.92 10.61
CA ASP A 156 14.20 -8.23 11.75
C ASP A 156 13.94 -9.74 11.86
N THR A 157 14.08 -10.27 13.07
CA THR A 157 13.54 -11.58 13.43
C THR A 157 12.01 -11.49 13.53
N ILE A 158 11.32 -12.50 13.00
CA ILE A 158 9.86 -12.51 12.82
C ILE A 158 9.10 -12.42 14.16
N GLU A 159 9.77 -12.72 15.28
CA GLU A 159 9.17 -12.89 16.62
C GLU A 159 8.85 -11.58 17.36
N SER A 160 9.49 -10.45 17.04
CA SER A 160 9.38 -9.23 17.87
C SER A 160 8.01 -8.49 17.77
N SER A 161 7.15 -8.87 16.82
CA SER A 161 6.00 -8.07 16.40
C SER A 161 4.67 -8.35 17.13
N THR A 162 4.61 -9.18 18.18
CA THR A 162 3.34 -9.68 18.72
C THR A 162 2.76 -8.91 19.91
N LYS A 163 3.45 -7.96 20.56
CA LYS A 163 2.90 -7.30 21.76
C LYS A 163 2.04 -6.08 21.41
N PHE A 164 0.72 -6.18 21.64
CA PHE A 164 -0.22 -5.07 21.49
C PHE A 164 -0.14 -4.16 22.71
N HIS A 165 0.39 -2.95 22.53
CA HIS A 165 0.52 -2.00 23.63
C HIS A 165 -0.72 -1.10 23.70
N LEU A 166 -1.25 -0.88 24.91
CA LEU A 166 -2.38 0.03 25.19
C LEU A 166 -2.22 1.41 24.54
N ARG A 167 -0.97 1.90 24.43
CA ARG A 167 -0.62 3.15 23.75
C ARG A 167 -1.10 3.21 22.29
N HIS A 168 -1.08 2.09 21.56
CA HIS A 168 -1.58 2.05 20.18
C HIS A 168 -3.10 2.21 20.12
N LEU A 169 -3.82 1.66 21.11
CA LEU A 169 -5.27 1.81 21.21
C LEU A 169 -5.63 3.28 21.46
N ILE A 170 -4.96 3.93 22.41
CA ILE A 170 -5.21 5.34 22.77
C ILE A 170 -4.89 6.29 21.60
N ILE A 171 -3.74 6.08 20.94
CA ILE A 171 -3.38 6.86 19.75
C ILE A 171 -4.40 6.63 18.63
N GLY A 172 -4.79 5.37 18.41
CA GLY A 172 -5.80 5.00 17.43
C GLY A 172 -7.15 5.65 17.68
N THR A 173 -7.67 5.61 18.91
CA THR A 173 -8.96 6.24 19.26
C THR A 173 -8.91 7.75 19.16
N THR A 174 -7.79 8.38 19.55
CA THR A 174 -7.60 9.83 19.40
C THR A 174 -7.62 10.24 17.92
N LEU A 175 -6.92 9.49 17.07
CA LEU A 175 -6.89 9.72 15.63
C LEU A 175 -8.26 9.52 14.98
N VAL A 176 -8.99 8.47 15.37
CA VAL A 176 -10.38 8.26 14.93
C VAL A 176 -11.26 9.44 15.33
N GLY A 177 -11.10 9.97 16.55
CA GLY A 177 -11.81 11.17 16.99
C GLY A 177 -11.51 12.41 16.13
N VAL A 178 -10.23 12.66 15.82
CA VAL A 178 -9.82 13.76 14.93
C VAL A 178 -10.36 13.59 13.52
N ILE A 179 -10.29 12.37 12.97
CA ILE A 179 -10.86 12.03 11.66
C ILE A 179 -12.36 12.31 11.65
N LEU A 180 -13.10 11.83 12.64
CA LEU A 180 -14.54 12.07 12.72
C LEU A 180 -14.88 13.55 12.83
N ALA A 181 -14.08 14.33 13.58
CA ALA A 181 -14.23 15.77 13.65
C ALA A 181 -13.96 16.47 12.31
N LEU A 182 -12.91 16.05 11.58
CA LEU A 182 -12.59 16.56 10.24
C LEU A 182 -13.66 16.18 9.21
N LEU A 183 -14.15 14.94 9.25
CA LEU A 183 -15.23 14.47 8.38
C LEU A 183 -16.53 15.23 8.64
N ASN A 184 -16.87 15.44 9.91
CA ASN A 184 -18.02 16.26 10.32
C ASN A 184 -17.86 17.72 9.87
N TRP A 185 -16.67 18.30 10.05
CA TRP A 185 -16.37 19.66 9.58
C TRP A 185 -16.46 19.80 8.06
N SER A 186 -16.02 18.77 7.32
CA SER A 186 -16.07 18.75 5.85
C SER A 186 -17.47 18.47 5.27
N GLY A 187 -18.45 18.15 6.13
CA GLY A 187 -19.82 17.84 5.71
C GLY A 187 -19.94 16.50 4.96
N TYR A 188 -19.24 15.46 5.42
CA TYR A 188 -19.19 14.16 4.73
C TYR A 188 -20.58 13.51 4.62
N PRO A 189 -21.15 13.37 3.41
CA PRO A 189 -22.55 13.02 3.27
C PRO A 189 -22.72 11.50 3.04
N ILE A 190 -22.81 10.75 4.15
CA ILE A 190 -22.96 9.28 4.15
C ILE A 190 -24.32 8.84 3.60
N ALA A 191 -25.34 9.70 3.68
CA ALA A 191 -26.74 9.33 3.44
C ALA A 191 -27.14 9.18 1.96
N GLU A 192 -26.37 9.72 1.00
CA GLU A 192 -26.78 9.79 -0.42
C GLU A 192 -26.06 8.80 -1.35
N ILE A 193 -25.19 7.93 -0.82
CA ILE A 193 -24.42 6.93 -1.59
C ILE A 193 -25.34 5.98 -2.38
N THR A 194 -26.60 5.80 -1.96
CA THR A 194 -27.58 4.93 -2.62
C THR A 194 -28.12 5.46 -3.95
N ARG A 195 -27.81 6.71 -4.34
CA ARG A 195 -28.27 7.33 -5.59
C ARG A 195 -27.22 7.38 -6.71
N ILE A 196 -26.11 6.65 -6.57
CA ILE A 196 -25.06 6.63 -7.59
C ILE A 196 -25.57 5.92 -8.86
N ASP A 197 -25.35 6.55 -10.02
CA ASP A 197 -25.69 6.01 -11.33
C ASP A 197 -25.00 4.65 -11.57
N TRP A 198 -25.73 3.67 -12.11
CA TRP A 198 -25.18 2.35 -12.42
C TRP A 198 -23.97 2.43 -13.36
N GLN A 199 -23.93 3.43 -14.25
CA GLN A 199 -22.80 3.65 -15.16
C GLN A 199 -21.53 3.97 -14.38
N VAL A 200 -21.62 4.80 -13.34
CA VAL A 200 -20.49 5.15 -12.47
C VAL A 200 -20.02 3.91 -11.72
N ILE A 201 -20.95 3.11 -11.18
CA ILE A 201 -20.61 1.85 -10.50
C ILE A 201 -19.91 0.88 -11.45
N PHE A 202 -20.39 0.76 -12.69
CA PHE A 202 -19.78 -0.08 -13.71
C PHE A 202 -18.36 0.37 -14.04
N VAL A 203 -18.16 1.67 -14.31
CA VAL A 203 -16.84 2.25 -14.61
C VAL A 203 -15.87 2.04 -13.44
N LEU A 204 -16.32 2.28 -12.22
CA LEU A 204 -15.52 2.02 -11.00
C LEU A 204 -15.17 0.54 -10.85
N GLY A 205 -16.11 -0.36 -11.15
CA GLY A 205 -15.86 -1.80 -11.13
C GLY A 205 -14.80 -2.24 -12.13
N VAL A 206 -14.87 -1.75 -13.37
CA VAL A 206 -13.86 -2.02 -14.40
C VAL A 206 -12.51 -1.42 -14.02
N ALA A 207 -12.49 -0.16 -13.55
CA ALA A 207 -11.25 0.51 -13.12
C ALA A 207 -10.61 -0.23 -11.94
N ALA A 208 -11.41 -0.68 -10.96
CA ALA A 208 -10.93 -1.50 -9.86
C ALA A 208 -10.32 -2.81 -10.38
N PHE A 209 -11.00 -3.54 -11.26
CA PHE A 209 -10.48 -4.77 -11.84
C PHE A 209 -9.15 -4.58 -12.59
N VAL A 210 -9.05 -3.53 -13.42
CA VAL A 210 -7.83 -3.17 -14.13
C VAL A 210 -6.70 -2.85 -13.14
N ASN A 211 -7.00 -2.03 -12.12
CA ASN A 211 -6.04 -1.67 -11.08
C ASN A 211 -5.51 -2.92 -10.34
N LEU A 212 -6.40 -3.86 -9.98
CA LEU A 212 -6.00 -5.14 -9.38
C LEU A 212 -5.06 -5.93 -10.29
N THR A 213 -5.40 -5.98 -11.56
CA THR A 213 -4.67 -6.72 -12.59
C THR A 213 -3.27 -6.14 -12.80
N ILE A 214 -3.09 -4.81 -12.68
CA ILE A 214 -1.80 -4.11 -12.80
C ILE A 214 -0.98 -4.19 -11.49
N THR A 215 -1.63 -4.06 -10.34
CA THR A 215 -0.97 -3.95 -9.03
C THR A 215 -0.14 -5.20 -8.69
N LEU A 216 -0.69 -6.40 -8.91
CA LEU A 216 0.00 -7.65 -8.56
C LEU A 216 1.30 -7.88 -9.36
N PRO A 217 1.30 -7.82 -10.70
CA PRO A 217 2.53 -7.85 -11.49
C PRO A 217 3.54 -6.77 -11.07
N ALA A 218 3.09 -5.53 -10.83
CA ALA A 218 3.97 -4.45 -10.39
C ALA A 218 4.69 -4.78 -9.07
N VAL A 219 3.97 -5.34 -8.08
CA VAL A 219 4.55 -5.83 -6.82
C VAL A 219 5.57 -6.93 -7.09
N VAL A 220 5.24 -7.93 -7.91
CA VAL A 220 6.16 -9.02 -8.23
C VAL A 220 7.44 -8.50 -8.88
N VAL A 221 7.33 -7.59 -9.85
CA VAL A 221 8.48 -7.01 -10.55
C VAL A 221 9.36 -6.18 -9.60
N ALA A 222 8.77 -5.41 -8.69
CA ALA A 222 9.52 -4.56 -7.76
C ALA A 222 10.46 -5.34 -6.81
N PHE A 223 10.07 -6.56 -6.42
CA PHE A 223 10.84 -7.42 -5.52
C PHE A 223 11.66 -8.52 -6.23
N ARG A 224 11.79 -8.48 -7.57
CA ARG A 224 12.67 -9.41 -8.32
C ARG A 224 14.15 -9.06 -8.22
N PRO A 225 15.09 -10.01 -8.40
CA PRO A 225 16.52 -9.70 -8.46
C PRO A 225 16.86 -8.70 -9.58
N ALA A 226 17.76 -7.75 -9.29
CA ALA A 226 18.10 -6.63 -10.17
C ALA A 226 18.54 -7.08 -11.58
N ALA A 227 19.28 -8.20 -11.68
CA ALA A 227 19.75 -8.75 -12.95
C ALA A 227 18.63 -9.06 -13.95
N SER A 228 17.43 -9.40 -13.47
CA SER A 228 16.29 -9.76 -14.33
C SER A 228 15.28 -8.62 -14.54
N GLN A 229 15.47 -7.51 -13.85
CA GLN A 229 14.44 -6.49 -13.66
C GLN A 229 14.03 -5.80 -14.97
N GLY A 230 14.98 -5.53 -15.87
CA GLY A 230 14.70 -4.87 -17.15
C GLY A 230 13.78 -5.69 -18.05
N VAL A 231 14.01 -6.99 -18.18
CA VAL A 231 13.16 -7.90 -18.98
C VAL A 231 11.74 -7.95 -18.41
N TRP A 232 11.62 -8.04 -17.08
CA TRP A 232 10.33 -8.04 -16.41
C TRP A 232 9.59 -6.71 -16.53
N GLN A 233 10.29 -5.57 -16.51
CA GLN A 233 9.68 -4.25 -16.74
C GLN A 233 9.16 -4.09 -18.17
N LEU A 234 9.87 -4.62 -19.18
CA LEU A 234 9.40 -4.65 -20.56
C LEU A 234 8.16 -5.54 -20.71
N GLY A 235 8.17 -6.74 -20.10
CA GLY A 235 7.00 -7.61 -20.06
C GLY A 235 5.80 -6.95 -19.37
N LEU A 236 6.05 -6.24 -18.26
CA LEU A 236 5.04 -5.47 -17.53
C LEU A 236 4.49 -4.31 -18.36
N ALA A 237 5.34 -3.62 -19.14
CA ALA A 237 4.90 -2.59 -20.08
C ALA A 237 3.93 -3.15 -21.11
N GLY A 238 4.29 -4.27 -21.76
CA GLY A 238 3.43 -4.95 -22.73
C GLY A 238 2.10 -5.41 -22.12
N PHE A 239 2.15 -5.99 -20.92
CA PHE A 239 0.96 -6.37 -20.16
C PHE A 239 0.06 -5.18 -19.83
N CYS A 240 0.62 -4.08 -19.34
CA CYS A 240 -0.11 -2.86 -19.02
C CYS A 240 -0.76 -2.25 -20.27
N GLY A 241 -0.06 -2.25 -21.41
CA GLY A 241 -0.61 -1.85 -22.71
C GLY A 241 -1.80 -2.72 -23.14
N ALA A 242 -1.69 -4.04 -23.02
CA ALA A 242 -2.77 -4.97 -23.36
C ALA A 242 -4.00 -4.79 -22.46
N VAL A 243 -3.80 -4.63 -21.14
CA VAL A 243 -4.89 -4.37 -20.18
C VAL A 243 -5.57 -3.02 -20.48
N THR A 244 -4.79 -1.98 -20.78
CA THR A 244 -5.31 -0.66 -21.16
C THR A 244 -6.15 -0.73 -22.43
N LEU A 245 -5.66 -1.43 -23.45
CA LEU A 245 -6.41 -1.63 -24.69
C LEU A 245 -7.72 -2.39 -24.45
N GLY A 246 -7.66 -3.48 -23.66
CA GLY A 246 -8.84 -4.23 -23.25
C GLY A 246 -9.87 -3.38 -22.49
N GLN A 247 -9.40 -2.55 -21.55
CA GLN A 247 -10.23 -1.59 -20.83
C GLN A 247 -10.91 -0.59 -21.76
N PHE A 248 -10.16 0.00 -22.70
CA PHE A 248 -10.69 0.95 -23.67
C PHE A 248 -11.75 0.31 -24.58
N ILE A 249 -11.48 -0.89 -25.09
CA ILE A 249 -12.45 -1.65 -25.91
C ILE A 249 -13.72 -1.94 -25.10
N LEU A 250 -13.60 -2.39 -23.85
CA LEU A 250 -14.75 -2.66 -22.99
C LEU A 250 -15.58 -1.40 -22.73
N PHE A 251 -14.94 -0.25 -22.47
CA PHE A 251 -15.64 1.02 -22.34
C PHE A 251 -16.36 1.43 -23.61
N CYS A 252 -15.72 1.30 -24.78
CA CYS A 252 -16.36 1.57 -26.06
C CYS A 252 -17.56 0.65 -26.32
N MET A 253 -17.50 -0.62 -25.91
CA MET A 253 -18.60 -1.58 -26.06
C MET A 253 -19.80 -1.26 -25.17
N VAL A 254 -19.56 -0.81 -23.93
CA VAL A 254 -20.63 -0.62 -22.93
C VAL A 254 -21.19 0.80 -22.94
N MET A 255 -20.33 1.81 -23.06
CA MET A 255 -20.72 3.22 -23.00
C MET A 255 -20.81 3.88 -24.39
N GLY A 256 -20.43 3.16 -25.45
CA GLY A 256 -20.30 3.72 -26.79
C GLY A 256 -18.93 4.37 -27.01
N THR A 257 -18.61 4.65 -28.28
CA THR A 257 -17.34 5.30 -28.64
C THR A 257 -17.39 6.78 -28.25
N PRO A 258 -16.43 7.28 -27.47
CA PRO A 258 -16.39 8.71 -27.14
C PRO A 258 -16.10 9.54 -28.40
N PRO A 259 -16.54 10.82 -28.43
CA PRO A 259 -16.35 11.69 -29.60
C PRO A 259 -14.88 11.85 -30.02
N ASP A 260 -13.97 11.85 -29.04
CA ASP A 260 -12.52 11.82 -29.24
C ASP A 260 -11.92 10.55 -28.63
N GLY A 261 -12.03 9.44 -29.37
CA GLY A 261 -11.46 8.16 -28.98
C GLY A 261 -9.95 8.18 -28.77
N GLY A 262 -9.23 9.03 -29.51
CA GLY A 262 -7.78 9.17 -29.37
C GLY A 262 -7.39 9.76 -28.01
N SER A 263 -8.02 10.88 -27.63
CA SER A 263 -7.78 11.52 -26.34
C SER A 263 -8.19 10.62 -25.16
N ALA A 264 -9.34 9.95 -25.25
CA ALA A 264 -9.79 9.01 -24.22
C ALA A 264 -8.82 7.81 -24.05
N PHE A 265 -8.31 7.26 -25.15
CA PHE A 265 -7.30 6.20 -25.10
C PHE A 265 -5.98 6.70 -24.50
N LEU A 266 -5.48 7.87 -24.92
CA LEU A 266 -4.26 8.47 -24.37
C LEU A 266 -4.38 8.76 -22.87
N PHE A 267 -5.56 9.18 -22.40
CA PHE A 267 -5.83 9.37 -20.99
C PHE A 267 -5.70 8.05 -20.21
N LEU A 268 -6.38 6.99 -20.65
CA LEU A 268 -6.30 5.67 -20.00
C LEU A 268 -4.90 5.09 -20.06
N PHE A 269 -4.21 5.26 -21.18
CA PHE A 269 -2.83 4.85 -21.37
C PHE A 269 -1.92 5.54 -20.36
N ALA A 270 -1.97 6.87 -20.27
CA ALA A 270 -1.16 7.62 -19.31
C ALA A 270 -1.49 7.24 -17.86
N MET A 271 -2.78 7.08 -17.54
CA MET A 271 -3.23 6.67 -16.21
C MET A 271 -2.69 5.31 -15.80
N ASN A 272 -2.90 4.28 -16.62
CA ASN A 272 -2.48 2.92 -16.29
C ASN A 272 -0.96 2.77 -16.26
N TYR A 273 -0.23 3.44 -17.17
CA TYR A 273 1.23 3.41 -17.17
C TYR A 273 1.82 4.18 -15.99
N ALA A 274 1.32 5.37 -15.69
CA ALA A 274 1.76 6.13 -14.52
C ALA A 274 1.47 5.38 -13.21
N GLN A 275 0.31 4.73 -13.12
CA GLN A 275 -0.01 3.86 -12.00
C GLN A 275 0.98 2.68 -11.90
N CYS A 276 1.18 1.95 -13.00
CA CYS A 276 2.02 0.76 -13.03
C CYS A 276 3.47 1.09 -12.65
N PHE A 277 4.10 2.01 -13.38
CA PHE A 277 5.50 2.34 -13.20
C PHE A 277 5.76 3.24 -11.98
N GLY A 278 4.80 4.09 -11.61
CA GLY A 278 4.86 4.84 -10.36
C GLY A 278 4.83 3.92 -9.15
N LEU A 279 3.98 2.88 -9.17
CA LEU A 279 3.95 1.87 -8.10
C LEU A 279 5.24 1.06 -8.06
N VAL A 280 5.76 0.61 -9.21
CA VAL A 280 7.06 -0.09 -9.28
C VAL A 280 8.17 0.77 -8.69
N ALA A 281 8.24 2.05 -9.07
CA ALA A 281 9.25 2.98 -8.56
C ALA A 281 9.13 3.17 -7.04
N ALA A 282 7.92 3.39 -6.52
CA ALA A 282 7.69 3.55 -5.08
C ALA A 282 8.05 2.28 -4.29
N LEU A 283 7.69 1.09 -4.79
CA LEU A 283 8.05 -0.17 -4.15
C LEU A 283 9.56 -0.44 -4.21
N MET A 284 10.24 -0.03 -5.29
CA MET A 284 11.70 -0.09 -5.35
C MET A 284 12.35 0.83 -4.33
N LEU A 285 11.84 2.05 -4.14
CA LEU A 285 12.30 2.95 -3.08
C LEU A 285 12.13 2.31 -1.69
N ILE A 286 10.97 1.69 -1.43
CA ILE A 286 10.72 0.94 -0.19
C ILE A 286 11.73 -0.21 -0.02
N ARG A 287 12.05 -0.92 -1.10
CA ARG A 287 13.05 -1.99 -1.10
C ARG A 287 14.47 -1.48 -0.86
N TYR A 288 14.83 -0.33 -1.43
CA TYR A 288 16.10 0.35 -1.13
C TYR A 288 16.16 0.82 0.32
N GLY A 289 15.01 1.14 0.91
CA GLY A 289 14.85 1.45 2.33
C GLY A 289 15.01 0.25 3.27
N GLY A 290 15.39 -0.93 2.79
CA GLY A 290 15.69 -2.10 3.63
C GLY A 290 14.54 -3.09 3.79
N TYR A 291 13.39 -2.85 3.15
CA TYR A 291 12.28 -3.80 3.16
C TYR A 291 12.43 -4.87 2.07
N ASP A 292 11.92 -6.07 2.35
CA ASP A 292 11.86 -7.16 1.38
C ASP A 292 10.56 -7.97 1.54
N LEU A 293 10.16 -8.65 0.46
CA LEU A 293 8.95 -9.45 0.42
C LEU A 293 9.29 -10.94 0.64
N ARG A 294 9.20 -11.39 1.89
CA ARG A 294 9.61 -12.74 2.32
C ARG A 294 8.41 -13.65 2.59
N VAL A 295 8.57 -14.95 2.38
CA VAL A 295 7.57 -15.96 2.76
C VAL A 295 7.60 -16.12 4.29
N VAL A 296 6.46 -16.00 4.94
CA VAL A 296 6.32 -16.16 6.40
C VAL A 296 5.52 -17.42 6.69
N ASP A 297 6.21 -18.53 6.93
CA ASP A 297 5.60 -19.81 7.32
C ASP A 297 5.40 -19.87 8.84
N GLY A 298 4.49 -19.04 9.36
CA GLY A 298 4.20 -18.92 10.79
C GLY A 298 3.52 -20.12 11.46
N VAL A 299 3.62 -21.33 10.90
CA VAL A 299 3.06 -22.57 11.50
C VAL A 299 4.05 -23.72 11.45
N LYS A 300 4.99 -23.75 10.49
CA LYS A 300 6.00 -24.82 10.40
C LYS A 300 7.24 -24.54 11.24
N GLN A 301 7.61 -23.29 11.45
CA GLN A 301 8.77 -22.95 12.30
C GLN A 301 8.47 -23.16 13.78
N GLU A 302 7.29 -22.76 14.29
CA GLU A 302 6.92 -23.04 15.68
C GLU A 302 6.84 -24.55 15.98
N ALA A 303 6.43 -25.38 15.03
CA ALA A 303 6.42 -26.84 15.21
C ALA A 303 7.81 -27.51 15.06
N ALA A 304 8.78 -26.83 14.46
CA ALA A 304 10.14 -27.35 14.28
C ALA A 304 11.15 -26.81 15.30
N GLN A 305 10.84 -25.66 15.93
CA GLN A 305 11.61 -25.06 17.02
C GLN A 305 10.96 -25.22 18.40
N ALA A 306 9.75 -25.78 18.48
CA ALA A 306 9.34 -26.42 19.71
C ALA A 306 10.30 -27.59 19.94
N ASP A 307 11.35 -27.35 20.73
CA ASP A 307 12.00 -28.43 21.46
C ASP A 307 10.89 -29.34 22.00
N PRO A 308 11.00 -30.68 21.82
CA PRO A 308 10.04 -31.59 22.42
C PRO A 308 9.91 -31.15 23.87
N PRO A 309 8.68 -30.92 24.38
CA PRO A 309 8.51 -30.28 25.68
C PRO A 309 9.46 -30.96 26.63
N GLU A 310 10.50 -30.22 27.07
CA GLU A 310 11.30 -30.62 28.20
C GLU A 310 10.25 -30.99 29.21
N ARG A 311 10.14 -32.29 29.53
CA ARG A 311 9.12 -32.79 30.44
C ARG A 311 9.11 -31.78 31.55
N ALA A 312 8.02 -31.02 31.66
CA ALA A 312 7.80 -30.18 32.81
C ALA A 312 7.84 -31.21 33.93
N VAL A 313 9.00 -31.31 34.58
CA VAL A 313 9.10 -31.94 35.88
C VAL A 313 8.13 -31.07 36.64
N GLU A 314 6.92 -31.59 36.85
CA GLU A 314 6.02 -31.07 37.85
C GLU A 314 6.91 -30.98 39.08
N ALA A 315 7.39 -29.76 39.36
CA ALA A 315 8.02 -29.46 40.61
C ALA A 315 6.89 -29.65 41.60
N ASP A 316 6.81 -30.86 42.16
CA ASP A 316 5.88 -31.21 43.20
C ASP A 316 6.08 -30.16 44.31
N PRO A 317 5.11 -29.28 44.57
CA PRO A 317 5.26 -28.25 45.59
C PRO A 317 5.30 -28.86 47.01
N TRP A 318 5.23 -30.20 47.13
CA TRP A 318 5.22 -30.96 48.38
C TRP A 318 6.41 -31.91 48.54
N SER A 319 7.38 -31.96 47.63
CA SER A 319 8.61 -32.73 47.88
C SER A 319 9.50 -31.95 48.85
N SER A 320 9.24 -32.13 50.14
CA SER A 320 10.18 -31.80 51.21
C SER A 320 11.32 -32.82 51.20
N ASP A 321 12.30 -32.62 50.33
CA ASP A 321 13.58 -33.31 50.44
C ASP A 321 14.39 -32.63 51.55
N ASP A 322 14.39 -33.27 52.73
CA ASP A 322 15.35 -33.10 53.82
C ASP A 322 16.71 -33.78 53.46
#